data_AF-A0A2E7NGV5-F1
#
_entry.id   AF-A0A2E7NGV5-F1
#
_cell.length_a   1.000
_cell.length_b   1.000
_cell.length_c   1.000
_cell.angle_alpha   90.00
_cell.angle_beta   90.00
_cell.angle_gamma   90.00
#
_symmetry.space_group_name_H-M   'P 1'
#
loop_
_entity.id
_entity.type
_entity.pdbx_description
1 polymer ?
#
loop_
_entity_poly.entity_id
_entity_poly.type
_entity_poly.pdbx_seq_one_letter_code
_entity_poly.pdbx_strand_id
1 'polypeptide(L)'
;KIGYSGTSHKNCKGFFKSVMNHGLCRVLRERKGQDAFLSAEDLSLMPLVSLHQGFAAVALLNIAHAERNGHHYSFGQRQLTSREQQLARQHHPDLYTRRKADLFLNIQRGKVRCDSLQCPGFGIRFEPEWEKLTSLAKWKVVW
;
A
#
# COMPACT_ATOMS: atom_id res chain seq x y z
N LYS A 1 27.96 1.20 16.54
CA LYS A 1 26.61 0.93 15.96
C LYS A 1 25.61 1.84 16.65
N ILE A 2 24.71 2.51 15.94
CA ILE A 2 23.70 3.43 16.52
C ILE A 2 22.40 2.73 16.96
N GLY A 3 22.46 1.42 17.27
CA GLY A 3 21.30 0.64 17.73
C GLY A 3 20.32 0.15 16.66
N TYR A 4 20.38 0.66 15.42
CA TYR A 4 19.55 0.18 14.32
C TYR A 4 20.24 -0.91 13.51
N SER A 5 19.59 -2.07 13.35
CA SER A 5 20.08 -3.20 12.56
C SER A 5 19.00 -3.67 11.59
N GLY A 6 19.05 -3.16 10.36
CA GLY A 6 17.98 -3.37 9.40
C GLY A 6 17.84 -2.21 8.41
N THR A 7 16.69 -2.16 7.75
CA THR A 7 16.30 -1.03 6.89
C THR A 7 14.77 -0.94 6.78
N SER A 8 14.27 0.04 6.04
CA SER A 8 12.84 0.22 5.77
C SER A 8 12.49 -0.15 4.33
N HIS A 9 11.38 -0.84 4.16
CA HIS A 9 10.68 -1.03 2.91
C HIS A 9 9.82 0.19 2.60
N LYS A 10 9.98 0.69 1.37
CA LYS A 10 9.18 1.73 0.74
C LYS A 10 9.07 1.36 -0.74
N ASN A 11 7.86 1.23 -1.27
CA ASN A 11 7.68 0.93 -2.70
C ASN A 11 8.39 1.96 -3.59
N CYS A 12 8.30 3.25 -3.25
CA CYS A 12 8.95 4.33 -3.98
C CYS A 12 10.49 4.36 -3.87
N LYS A 13 11.10 3.55 -2.99
CA LYS A 13 12.57 3.46 -2.83
C LYS A 13 13.16 2.19 -3.44
N GLY A 14 12.34 1.44 -4.17
CA GLY A 14 12.75 0.24 -4.89
C GLY A 14 12.22 -1.04 -4.24
N PHE A 15 11.29 -1.66 -4.94
CA PHE A 15 10.72 -2.95 -4.54
C PHE A 15 11.77 -4.08 -4.53
N PHE A 16 12.54 -4.24 -5.62
CA PHE A 16 13.59 -5.27 -5.69
C PHE A 16 14.69 -5.09 -4.64
N LYS A 17 15.05 -3.84 -4.33
CA LYS A 17 15.95 -3.54 -3.20
C LYS A 17 15.39 -4.08 -1.89
N SER A 18 14.08 -3.94 -1.68
CA SER A 18 13.41 -4.43 -0.47
C SER A 18 13.39 -5.96 -0.41
N VAL A 19 13.17 -6.64 -1.54
CA VAL A 19 13.27 -8.11 -1.64
C VAL A 19 14.69 -8.59 -1.32
N MET A 20 15.72 -7.96 -1.89
CA MET A 20 17.11 -8.28 -1.59
C MET A 20 17.45 -8.04 -0.11
N ASN A 21 16.99 -6.93 0.47
CA ASN A 21 17.19 -6.63 1.88
C ASN A 21 16.47 -7.61 2.80
N HIS A 22 15.27 -8.08 2.42
CA HIS A 22 14.56 -9.13 3.15
C HIS A 22 15.37 -10.43 3.20
N GLY A 23 15.91 -10.86 2.04
CA GLY A 23 16.81 -12.01 1.96
C GLY A 23 18.09 -11.82 2.78
N LEU A 24 18.70 -10.64 2.71
CA LEU A 24 19.90 -10.32 3.50
C LEU A 24 19.63 -10.36 5.01
N CYS A 25 18.51 -9.79 5.48
CA CYS A 25 18.13 -9.85 6.89
C CYS A 25 17.96 -11.29 7.36
N ARG A 26 17.34 -12.15 6.55
CA ARG A 26 17.22 -13.58 6.83
C ARG A 26 18.58 -14.26 6.93
N VAL A 27 19.49 -14.02 5.97
CA VAL A 27 20.85 -14.60 5.98
C VAL A 27 21.65 -14.15 7.20
N LEU A 28 21.58 -12.86 7.57
CA LEU A 28 22.26 -12.34 8.75
C LEU A 28 21.74 -13.00 10.04
N ARG A 29 20.43 -13.17 10.16
CA ARG A 29 19.81 -13.84 11.30
C ARG A 29 20.19 -15.31 11.38
N GLU A 30 20.03 -16.05 10.28
CA GLU A 30 20.16 -17.52 10.27
C GLU A 30 21.61 -18.00 10.24
N ARG A 31 22.51 -17.29 9.56
CA ARG A 31 23.90 -17.76 9.35
C ARG A 31 24.94 -17.02 10.18
N LYS A 32 24.61 -15.82 10.67
CA LYS A 32 25.56 -14.96 11.40
C LYS A 32 25.11 -14.62 12.81
N GLY A 33 23.93 -15.08 13.25
CA GLY A 33 23.37 -14.76 14.56
C GLY A 33 23.17 -13.26 14.78
N GLN A 34 23.12 -12.47 13.71
CA GLN A 34 22.93 -11.03 13.77
C GLN A 34 21.46 -10.71 13.53
N ASP A 35 20.79 -10.18 14.54
CA ASP A 35 19.44 -9.65 14.37
C ASP A 35 19.44 -8.50 13.37
N ALA A 36 18.68 -8.67 12.30
CA ALA A 36 18.39 -7.65 11.30
C ALA A 36 16.93 -7.78 10.87
N PHE A 37 16.26 -6.65 10.64
CA PHE A 37 14.85 -6.64 10.25
C PHE A 37 14.55 -5.61 9.17
N LEU A 38 13.38 -5.77 8.55
CA LEU A 38 12.83 -4.85 7.57
C LEU A 38 11.55 -4.26 8.17
N SER A 39 11.54 -2.95 8.46
CA SER A 39 10.29 -2.24 8.77
C SER A 39 9.57 -1.86 7.47
N ALA A 40 8.29 -1.51 7.52
CA ALA A 40 7.58 -0.96 6.37
C ALA A 40 7.06 0.46 6.68
N GLU A 41 7.19 1.32 5.68
CA GLU A 41 6.63 2.67 5.67
C GLU A 41 5.79 2.82 4.39
N ASP A 42 4.53 3.16 4.58
CA ASP A 42 3.50 3.36 3.55
C ASP A 42 2.86 4.74 3.80
N LEU A 43 3.62 5.80 3.57
CA LEU A 43 3.10 7.17 3.74
C LEU A 43 2.40 7.62 2.46
N SER A 44 1.21 8.20 2.65
CA SER A 44 0.45 8.88 1.60
C SER A 44 0.14 8.06 0.34
N LEU A 45 0.11 6.71 0.41
CA LEU A 45 -0.37 5.93 -0.74
C LEU A 45 -1.84 6.23 -1.01
N MET A 46 -2.09 6.64 -2.25
CA MET A 46 -3.41 6.93 -2.77
C MET A 46 -4.13 5.63 -3.16
N PRO A 47 -5.48 5.65 -3.19
CA PRO A 47 -6.30 4.47 -3.39
C PRO A 47 -6.07 3.81 -4.76
N LEU A 48 -6.61 2.60 -4.92
CA LEU A 48 -6.36 1.76 -6.08
C LEU A 48 -4.89 1.33 -6.15
N VAL A 49 -4.20 1.65 -7.25
CA VAL A 49 -2.94 1.03 -7.64
C VAL A 49 -1.88 1.12 -6.54
N SER A 50 -1.61 2.33 -6.07
CA SER A 50 -0.50 2.53 -5.15
C SER A 50 -0.76 1.87 -3.78
N LEU A 51 -1.97 2.00 -3.24
CA LEU A 51 -2.36 1.39 -1.97
C LEU A 51 -2.44 -0.14 -2.04
N HIS A 52 -3.02 -0.70 -3.11
CA HIS A 52 -3.12 -2.14 -3.31
C HIS A 52 -1.74 -2.79 -3.43
N GLN A 53 -0.88 -2.24 -4.28
CA GLN A 53 0.49 -2.74 -4.43
C GLN A 53 1.32 -2.49 -3.16
N GLY A 54 1.03 -1.44 -2.39
CA GLY A 54 1.58 -1.21 -1.05
C GLY A 54 1.32 -2.39 -0.11
N PHE A 55 0.04 -2.73 0.09
CA PHE A 55 -0.36 -3.85 0.93
C PHE A 55 0.14 -5.20 0.41
N ALA A 56 0.09 -5.42 -0.90
CA ALA A 56 0.61 -6.65 -1.49
C ALA A 56 2.13 -6.77 -1.31
N ALA A 57 2.89 -5.67 -1.39
CA ALA A 57 4.33 -5.67 -1.18
C ALA A 57 4.71 -6.03 0.27
N VAL A 58 4.06 -5.43 1.26
CA VAL A 58 4.34 -5.75 2.68
C VAL A 58 3.95 -7.17 3.02
N ALA A 59 2.85 -7.68 2.44
CA ALA A 59 2.45 -9.08 2.58
C ALA A 59 3.51 -10.03 1.99
N LEU A 60 4.00 -9.75 0.78
CA LEU A 60 5.05 -10.54 0.13
C LEU A 60 6.36 -10.55 0.95
N LEU A 61 6.73 -9.40 1.51
CA LEU A 61 7.94 -9.25 2.34
C LEU A 61 7.75 -9.80 3.77
N ASN A 62 6.60 -10.41 4.06
CA ASN A 62 6.22 -10.94 5.37
C ASN A 62 6.35 -9.90 6.50
N ILE A 63 5.94 -8.65 6.23
CA ILE A 63 5.94 -7.56 7.21
C ILE A 63 4.50 -7.34 7.67
N ALA A 64 4.22 -7.64 8.94
CA ALA A 64 2.87 -7.56 9.51
C ALA A 64 2.44 -6.14 9.93
N HIS A 65 3.35 -5.17 9.89
CA HIS A 65 3.11 -3.79 10.34
C HIS A 65 3.69 -2.78 9.35
N ALA A 66 2.99 -1.66 9.16
CA ALA A 66 3.50 -0.53 8.39
C ALA A 66 3.05 0.78 9.04
N GLU A 67 3.96 1.75 9.12
CA GLU A 67 3.57 3.13 9.40
C GLU A 67 2.77 3.67 8.21
N ARG A 68 1.56 4.18 8.44
CA ARG A 68 0.67 4.65 7.38
C ARG A 68 -0.17 5.85 7.81
N ASN A 69 -0.31 6.83 6.91
CA ASN A 69 -1.03 8.07 7.17
C ASN A 69 -1.93 8.55 6.02
N GLY A 70 -1.91 7.90 4.83
CA GLY A 70 -2.65 8.41 3.66
C GLY A 70 -4.15 8.64 3.89
N HIS A 71 -4.79 7.76 4.65
CA HIS A 71 -6.19 7.89 5.07
C HIS A 71 -6.50 9.09 5.99
N HIS A 72 -5.51 9.76 6.55
CA HIS A 72 -5.70 11.02 7.27
C HIS A 72 -5.74 12.23 6.33
N TYR A 73 -5.10 12.14 5.16
CA TYR A 73 -5.01 13.23 4.20
C TYR A 73 -6.10 13.17 3.12
N SER A 74 -6.72 12.00 2.91
CA SER A 74 -7.83 11.83 1.98
C SER A 74 -9.11 11.48 2.72
N PHE A 75 -10.16 12.27 2.51
CA PHE A 75 -11.48 11.95 3.05
C PHE A 75 -12.11 10.81 2.25
N GLY A 76 -11.89 9.58 2.72
CA GLY A 76 -12.32 8.37 2.01
C GLY A 76 -11.69 8.30 0.61
N GLN A 77 -12.39 7.62 -0.30
CA GLN A 77 -11.98 7.47 -1.70
C GLN A 77 -12.74 8.43 -2.63
N ARG A 78 -12.99 9.66 -2.18
CA ARG A 78 -13.77 10.68 -2.92
C ARG A 78 -13.19 11.09 -4.26
N GLN A 79 -11.88 10.99 -4.40
CA GLN A 79 -11.18 11.25 -5.66
C GLN A 79 -11.46 10.19 -6.72
N LEU A 80 -11.97 9.02 -6.33
CA LEU A 80 -12.33 7.95 -7.26
C LEU A 80 -13.71 8.18 -7.84
N THR A 81 -13.89 7.77 -9.09
CA THR A 81 -15.20 7.79 -9.74
C THR A 81 -16.16 6.80 -9.05
N SER A 82 -17.46 6.96 -9.27
CA SER A 82 -18.45 6.02 -8.73
C SER A 82 -18.21 4.57 -9.20
N ARG A 83 -17.75 4.40 -10.45
CA ARG A 83 -17.41 3.09 -11.01
C ARG A 83 -16.18 2.49 -10.35
N GLU A 84 -15.13 3.27 -10.15
CA GLU A 84 -13.92 2.82 -9.43
C GLU A 84 -14.22 2.44 -7.99
N GLN A 85 -15.06 3.20 -7.28
CA GLN A 85 -15.49 2.84 -5.92
C GLN A 85 -16.28 1.54 -5.90
N GLN A 86 -17.17 1.33 -6.88
CA GLN A 86 -17.92 0.08 -7.02
C GLN A 86 -17.00 -1.12 -7.29
N LEU A 87 -16.09 -1.00 -8.26
CA LEU A 87 -15.14 -2.06 -8.60
C LEU A 87 -14.18 -2.36 -7.44
N ALA A 88 -13.68 -1.32 -6.76
CA ALA A 88 -12.85 -1.48 -5.56
C ALA A 88 -13.58 -2.28 -4.48
N ARG A 89 -14.85 -1.96 -4.21
CA ARG A 89 -15.66 -2.67 -3.22
C ARG A 89 -15.99 -4.10 -3.65
N GLN A 90 -16.26 -4.32 -4.94
CA GLN A 90 -16.59 -5.63 -5.50
C GLN A 90 -15.40 -6.59 -5.45
N HIS A 91 -14.22 -6.12 -5.87
CA HIS A 91 -13.02 -6.95 -5.94
C HIS A 91 -12.27 -7.05 -4.61
N HIS A 92 -12.40 -6.05 -3.73
CA HIS A 92 -11.70 -5.98 -2.44
C HIS A 92 -12.64 -5.67 -1.26
N PRO A 93 -13.64 -6.53 -1.00
CA PRO A 93 -14.67 -6.27 0.02
C PRO A 93 -14.15 -6.32 1.47
N ASP A 94 -13.02 -6.98 1.70
CA ASP A 94 -12.30 -7.02 2.98
C ASP A 94 -11.51 -5.74 3.26
N LEU A 95 -10.94 -5.14 2.21
CA LEU A 95 -10.07 -3.96 2.27
C LEU A 95 -10.85 -2.68 2.52
N TYR A 96 -12.04 -2.56 1.95
CA TYR A 96 -12.84 -1.35 2.01
C TYR A 96 -14.07 -1.49 2.90
N THR A 97 -14.69 -0.38 3.27
CA THR A 97 -15.99 -0.33 3.94
C THR A 97 -16.72 0.94 3.51
N ARG A 98 -18.05 0.87 3.40
CA ARG A 98 -18.85 2.03 3.00
C ARG A 98 -19.32 2.77 4.24
N ARG A 99 -19.18 4.10 4.24
CA ARG A 99 -19.74 4.97 5.28
C ARG A 99 -20.45 6.13 4.60
N LYS A 100 -21.78 6.20 4.76
CA LYS A 100 -22.65 7.11 4.00
C LYS A 100 -22.44 6.91 2.48
N ALA A 101 -22.17 7.99 1.74
CA ALA A 101 -21.98 7.95 0.30
C ALA A 101 -20.60 7.42 -0.13
N ASP A 102 -19.59 7.48 0.75
CA ASP A 102 -18.19 7.31 0.38
C ASP A 102 -17.61 5.94 0.81
N LEU A 103 -16.57 5.52 0.09
CA LEU A 103 -15.78 4.34 0.41
C LEU A 103 -14.57 4.72 1.30
N PHE A 104 -14.26 3.92 2.29
CA PHE A 104 -13.11 4.12 3.19
C PHE A 104 -12.32 2.82 3.30
N LEU A 105 -11.05 2.93 3.68
CA LEU A 105 -10.30 1.75 4.11
C LEU A 105 -10.95 1.15 5.37
N ASN A 106 -11.09 -0.17 5.39
CA ASN A 106 -11.68 -0.88 6.51
C ASN A 106 -10.63 -1.13 7.60
N ILE A 107 -10.34 -0.09 8.37
CA ILE A 107 -9.42 -0.16 9.50
C ILE A 107 -10.22 -0.56 10.74
N GLN A 108 -9.86 -1.69 11.33
CA GLN A 108 -10.50 -2.23 12.53
C GLN A 108 -9.43 -2.49 13.58
N ARG A 109 -9.49 -1.79 14.72
CA ARG A 109 -8.52 -1.92 15.82
C ARG A 109 -7.05 -1.85 15.34
N GLY A 110 -6.75 -0.88 14.47
CA GLY A 110 -5.41 -0.67 13.90
C GLY A 110 -4.99 -1.67 12.81
N LYS A 111 -5.88 -2.60 12.41
CA LYS A 111 -5.59 -3.62 11.39
C LYS A 111 -6.40 -3.38 10.12
N VAL A 112 -5.83 -3.80 9.00
CA VAL A 112 -6.46 -3.80 7.68
C VAL A 112 -6.38 -5.20 7.14
N ARG A 113 -7.50 -5.73 6.65
CA ARG A 113 -7.53 -7.01 5.94
C ARG A 113 -7.25 -6.75 4.47
N CYS A 114 -6.40 -7.58 3.88
CA CYS A 114 -5.97 -7.45 2.48
C CYS A 114 -5.86 -8.81 1.79
N ASP A 115 -6.62 -9.79 2.28
CA ASP A 115 -6.70 -11.15 1.74
C ASP A 115 -7.07 -11.11 0.25
N SER A 116 -7.97 -10.22 -0.16
CA SER A 116 -8.41 -10.09 -1.56
C SER A 116 -7.32 -9.60 -2.53
N LEU A 117 -6.21 -9.04 -2.02
CA LEU A 117 -5.08 -8.61 -2.85
C LEU A 117 -4.19 -9.76 -3.30
N GLN A 118 -4.41 -10.98 -2.79
CA GLN A 118 -3.70 -12.20 -3.22
C GLN A 118 -4.20 -12.66 -4.59
N CYS A 119 -3.89 -11.88 -5.61
CA CYS A 119 -4.31 -12.10 -6.97
C CYS A 119 -3.26 -11.69 -8.01
N PRO A 120 -3.37 -12.16 -9.26
CA PRO A 120 -2.57 -11.66 -10.36
C PRO A 120 -2.65 -10.13 -10.50
N GLY A 121 -1.64 -9.54 -11.12
CA GLY A 121 -1.57 -8.08 -11.28
C GLY A 121 -1.14 -7.33 -10.02
N PHE A 122 -0.52 -8.01 -9.06
CA PHE A 122 -0.03 -7.42 -7.81
C PHE A 122 -1.14 -6.70 -7.02
N GLY A 123 -2.29 -7.35 -6.89
CA GLY A 123 -3.47 -6.79 -6.23
C GLY A 123 -4.40 -5.97 -7.13
N ILE A 124 -4.04 -5.73 -8.41
CA ILE A 124 -4.84 -4.90 -9.33
C ILE A 124 -5.78 -5.77 -10.17
N ARG A 125 -7.09 -5.54 -10.01
CA ARG A 125 -8.15 -6.28 -10.72
C ARG A 125 -8.81 -5.51 -11.85
N PHE A 126 -8.64 -4.20 -11.89
CA PHE A 126 -9.20 -3.31 -12.89
C PHE A 126 -8.30 -2.09 -13.06
N GLU A 127 -8.36 -1.47 -14.23
CA GLU A 127 -7.65 -0.23 -14.48
C GLU A 127 -8.43 0.99 -13.96
N PRO A 128 -7.74 2.03 -13.46
CA PRO A 128 -8.33 3.35 -13.26
C PRO A 128 -9.04 3.87 -14.52
N GLU A 129 -10.05 4.72 -14.36
CA GLU A 129 -10.70 5.39 -15.47
C GLU A 129 -9.82 6.54 -15.99
N TRP A 130 -8.77 6.19 -16.74
CA TRP A 130 -7.73 7.12 -17.21
C TRP A 130 -8.30 8.36 -17.91
N GLU A 131 -9.36 8.19 -18.69
CA GLU A 131 -10.04 9.27 -19.41
C GLU A 131 -10.72 10.30 -18.50
N LYS A 132 -11.00 9.94 -17.24
CA LYS A 132 -11.58 10.83 -16.23
C LYS A 132 -10.52 11.63 -15.47
N LEU A 133 -9.24 11.28 -15.61
CA LEU A 133 -8.15 12.02 -15.00
C LEU A 133 -7.89 13.33 -15.75
N THR A 134 -7.54 14.37 -15.01
CA THR A 134 -7.08 15.62 -15.61
C THR A 134 -5.71 15.40 -16.25
N SER A 135 -5.61 15.56 -17.57
CA SER A 135 -4.33 15.55 -18.28
C SER A 135 -3.37 16.57 -17.69
N LEU A 136 -2.09 16.21 -17.58
CA LEU A 136 -1.03 17.08 -17.05
C LEU A 136 -0.97 18.44 -17.77
N ALA A 137 -1.22 18.46 -19.08
CA ALA A 137 -1.25 19.70 -19.87
C ALA A 137 -2.36 20.69 -19.45
N LYS A 138 -3.36 20.22 -18.70
CA LYS A 138 -4.48 21.02 -18.18
C LYS A 138 -4.33 21.37 -16.70
N TRP A 139 -3.27 20.89 -16.03
CA TRP A 139 -3.06 21.18 -14.62
C TRP A 139 -2.75 22.67 -14.45
N LYS A 140 -3.51 23.34 -13.58
CA LYS A 140 -3.20 24.69 -13.11
C LYS A 140 -2.58 24.55 -11.73
N VAL A 141 -1.28 24.74 -11.64
CA VAL A 141 -0.61 24.79 -10.34
C VAL A 141 -0.99 26.11 -9.69
N VAL A 142 -1.74 26.02 -8.60
CA VAL A 142 -2.02 27.16 -7.72
C VAL A 142 -1.10 26.98 -6.52
N TRP A 143 -0.14 27.90 -6.36
CA TRP A 143 0.76 27.95 -5.22
C TRP A 143 0.11 28.68 -4.05
#